data_AF-A0A3L9H5Y8-F1
#
_entry.id   AF-A0A3L9H5Y8-F1
#
_cell.length_a   1.000
_cell.length_b   1.000
_cell.length_c   1.000
_cell.angle_alpha   90.00
_cell.angle_beta   90.00
_cell.angle_gamma   90.00
#
_symmetry.space_group_name_H-M   'P 1'
#
loop_
_entity.id
_entity.type
_entity.pdbx_description
1 polymer ?
#
loop_
_entity_poly.entity_id
_entity_poly.type
_entity_poly.pdbx_seq_one_letter_code
_entity_poly.pdbx_strand_id
1 'polypeptide(L)'
;VGFNSHIGSSGERARVAVTGNSSRISSAGDSSRIANTGMRVRVCTLGERCHVASNGDLVQIASFGANARIANSGDNVHIIASGENSTVVSTGVVDSIILGPGGSAALVYHDGERVRFAVAIEGENNIRAGVRYRLNEQHQFVEC
;
A
#
# COMPACT_ATOMS: atom_id res chain seq x y z
N VAL A 1 -5.83 -1.66 20.44
CA VAL A 1 -6.04 -0.20 20.38
C VAL A 1 -4.85 0.45 21.05
N GLY A 2 -4.16 1.38 20.39
CA GLY A 2 -2.96 2.01 20.96
C GLY A 2 -2.67 3.40 20.40
N PHE A 3 -2.16 4.28 21.25
CA PHE A 3 -1.57 5.55 20.85
C PHE A 3 -0.04 5.38 20.89
N ASN A 4 0.65 5.79 19.82
CA ASN A 4 2.11 5.72 19.76
C ASN A 4 2.69 4.31 20.03
N SER A 5 2.08 3.28 19.45
CA SER A 5 2.46 1.88 19.69
C SER A 5 3.46 1.36 18.66
N HIS A 6 4.31 0.44 19.08
CA HIS A 6 5.22 -0.30 18.19
C HIS A 6 4.94 -1.80 18.26
N ILE A 7 4.71 -2.42 17.10
CA ILE A 7 4.42 -3.85 16.99
C ILE A 7 5.36 -4.46 15.95
N GLY A 8 6.11 -5.46 16.37
CA GLY A 8 7.02 -6.24 15.52
C GLY A 8 6.59 -7.70 15.47
N SER A 9 6.70 -8.33 14.31
CA SER A 9 6.53 -9.78 14.17
C SER A 9 7.54 -10.39 13.20
N SER A 10 8.04 -11.57 13.52
CA SER A 10 8.99 -12.33 12.69
C SER A 10 8.54 -13.77 12.42
N GLY A 11 7.33 -14.15 12.87
CA GLY A 11 6.81 -15.50 12.66
C GLY A 11 6.43 -15.74 11.20
N GLU A 12 6.67 -16.96 10.70
CA GLU A 12 6.36 -17.41 9.32
C GLU A 12 4.95 -17.01 8.86
N ARG A 13 3.97 -17.05 9.75
CA ARG A 13 2.56 -16.70 9.49
C ARG A 13 2.06 -15.59 10.43
N ALA A 14 2.86 -14.54 10.61
CA ALA A 14 2.51 -13.40 11.44
C ALA A 14 1.12 -12.83 11.11
N ARG A 15 0.30 -12.58 12.14
CA ARG A 15 -0.99 -11.89 12.01
C ARG A 15 -1.00 -10.71 12.95
N VAL A 16 -1.07 -9.51 12.39
CA VAL A 16 -1.05 -8.26 13.16
C VAL A 16 -2.30 -7.46 12.83
N ALA A 17 -3.04 -7.05 13.87
CA ALA A 17 -4.18 -6.17 13.74
C ALA A 17 -3.94 -4.92 14.58
N VAL A 18 -4.09 -3.75 13.98
CA VAL A 18 -3.87 -2.46 14.64
C VAL A 18 -5.04 -1.54 14.42
N THR A 19 -5.37 -0.86 15.51
CA THR A 19 -6.32 0.24 15.59
C THR A 19 -5.78 1.24 16.59
N GLY A 20 -6.01 2.54 16.36
CA GLY A 20 -5.46 3.62 17.16
C GLY A 20 -4.73 4.67 16.32
N ASN A 21 -3.88 5.49 16.95
CA ASN A 21 -3.25 6.65 16.30
C ASN A 21 -1.72 6.58 16.44
N SER A 22 -1.00 6.96 15.39
CA SER A 22 0.46 7.06 15.38
C SER A 22 1.17 5.73 15.69
N SER A 23 0.67 4.62 15.17
CA SER A 23 1.28 3.30 15.42
C SER A 23 2.29 2.92 14.33
N ARG A 24 3.28 2.09 14.70
CA ARG A 24 4.27 1.53 13.76
C ARG A 24 4.25 0.01 13.82
N ILE A 25 4.10 -0.61 12.66
CA ILE A 25 4.05 -2.05 12.47
C ILE A 25 5.23 -2.48 11.58
N SER A 26 5.98 -3.46 12.02
CA SER A 26 7.00 -4.14 11.21
C SER A 26 6.75 -5.65 11.21
N SER A 27 6.80 -6.26 10.02
CA SER A 27 6.74 -7.72 9.90
C SER A 27 7.80 -8.25 8.95
N ALA A 28 8.60 -9.20 9.43
CA ALA A 28 9.69 -9.82 8.67
C ALA A 28 9.42 -11.29 8.31
N GLY A 29 8.28 -11.86 8.73
CA GLY A 29 7.92 -13.24 8.42
C GLY A 29 7.43 -13.42 6.98
N ASP A 30 7.73 -14.58 6.38
CA ASP A 30 7.48 -14.91 4.98
C ASP A 30 6.04 -14.74 4.52
N SER A 31 5.05 -14.99 5.39
CA SER A 31 3.62 -14.93 5.08
C SER A 31 2.85 -14.07 6.09
N SER A 32 3.18 -12.78 6.13
CA SER A 32 2.58 -11.82 7.06
C SER A 32 1.20 -11.35 6.60
N ARG A 33 0.25 -11.27 7.53
CA ARG A 33 -1.07 -10.63 7.32
C ARG A 33 -1.22 -9.46 8.29
N ILE A 34 -1.38 -8.26 7.75
CA ILE A 34 -1.52 -7.03 8.52
C ILE A 34 -2.85 -6.38 8.19
N ALA A 35 -3.64 -6.10 9.23
CA ALA A 35 -4.85 -5.30 9.13
C ALA A 35 -4.68 -4.02 9.95
N ASN A 36 -4.91 -2.87 9.34
CA ASN A 36 -4.86 -1.57 9.99
C ASN A 36 -6.16 -0.77 9.78
N THR A 37 -6.68 -0.20 10.85
CA THR A 37 -7.81 0.76 10.82
C THR A 37 -7.45 2.07 11.53
N GLY A 38 -6.18 2.24 11.91
CA GLY A 38 -5.70 3.39 12.66
C GLY A 38 -5.25 4.55 11.78
N MET A 39 -5.24 5.74 12.37
CA MET A 39 -4.78 7.00 11.76
C MET A 39 -3.25 7.17 11.95
N ARG A 40 -2.55 7.72 10.95
CA ARG A 40 -1.09 7.96 11.00
C ARG A 40 -0.27 6.69 11.27
N VAL A 41 -0.69 5.57 10.70
CA VAL A 41 0.00 4.28 10.91
C VAL A 41 1.08 4.07 9.86
N ARG A 42 2.23 3.57 10.29
CA ARG A 42 3.30 3.12 9.39
C ARG A 42 3.36 1.60 9.39
N VAL A 43 3.23 0.99 8.23
CA VAL A 43 3.33 -0.45 8.01
C VAL A 43 4.58 -0.73 7.18
N CYS A 44 5.44 -1.63 7.64
CA CYS A 44 6.60 -2.11 6.91
C CYS A 44 6.63 -3.64 6.88
N THR A 45 6.75 -4.22 5.68
CA THR A 45 6.83 -5.68 5.49
C THR A 45 7.99 -6.09 4.59
N LEU A 46 8.70 -7.14 4.99
CA LEU A 46 9.88 -7.66 4.26
C LEU A 46 9.69 -9.09 3.71
N GLY A 47 8.69 -9.85 4.17
CA GLY A 47 8.48 -11.25 3.74
C GLY A 47 7.91 -11.40 2.33
N GLU A 48 8.15 -12.57 1.71
CA GLU A 48 7.81 -12.87 0.31
C GLU A 48 6.32 -12.96 -0.04
N ARG A 49 5.41 -13.03 0.94
CA ARG A 49 3.96 -13.16 0.72
C ARG A 49 3.20 -12.34 1.76
N CYS A 50 3.34 -11.03 1.65
CA CYS A 50 2.67 -10.12 2.58
C CYS A 50 1.30 -9.70 2.08
N HIS A 51 0.31 -9.76 2.97
CA HIS A 51 -1.03 -9.23 2.73
C HIS A 51 -1.27 -8.06 3.68
N VAL A 52 -1.47 -6.86 3.15
CA VAL A 52 -1.77 -5.67 3.93
C VAL A 52 -3.16 -5.18 3.55
N ALA A 53 -4.04 -5.07 4.54
CA ALA A 53 -5.34 -4.43 4.42
C ALA A 53 -5.35 -3.18 5.30
N SER A 54 -5.59 -2.01 4.72
CA SER A 54 -5.65 -0.74 5.44
C SER A 54 -6.97 -0.02 5.17
N ASN A 55 -7.64 0.39 6.24
CA ASN A 55 -8.79 1.29 6.21
C ASN A 55 -8.54 2.52 7.10
N GLY A 56 -7.27 2.88 7.29
CA GLY A 56 -6.86 4.00 8.11
C GLY A 56 -6.36 5.17 7.27
N ASP A 57 -6.52 6.39 7.79
CA ASP A 57 -6.09 7.61 7.12
C ASP A 57 -4.65 7.99 7.46
N LEU A 58 -3.99 8.71 6.54
CA LEU A 58 -2.61 9.17 6.68
C LEU A 58 -1.62 8.01 6.90
N VAL A 59 -1.90 6.87 6.26
CA VAL A 59 -1.12 5.65 6.43
C VAL A 59 0.05 5.62 5.45
N GLN A 60 1.17 5.08 5.89
CA GLN A 60 2.30 4.74 5.04
C GLN A 60 2.44 3.23 5.01
N ILE A 61 2.33 2.62 3.82
CA ILE A 61 2.49 1.18 3.62
C ILE A 61 3.75 0.97 2.80
N ALA A 62 4.71 0.21 3.32
CA ALA A 62 5.89 -0.21 2.60
C ALA A 62 6.00 -1.74 2.63
N SER A 63 6.03 -2.36 1.46
CA SER A 63 6.30 -3.78 1.28
C SER A 63 7.44 -3.97 0.29
N PHE A 64 8.49 -4.62 0.75
CA PHE A 64 9.70 -4.87 -0.04
C PHE A 64 9.83 -6.33 -0.50
N GLY A 65 9.11 -7.26 0.13
CA GLY A 65 9.09 -8.65 -0.29
C GLY A 65 8.24 -8.86 -1.55
N ALA A 66 8.55 -9.92 -2.30
CA ALA A 66 7.83 -10.31 -3.51
C ALA A 66 6.34 -10.57 -3.24
N ASN A 67 5.54 -10.69 -4.30
CA ASN A 67 4.14 -11.11 -4.29
C ASN A 67 3.25 -10.43 -3.24
N ALA A 68 3.57 -9.18 -2.87
CA ALA A 68 2.83 -8.47 -1.87
C ALA A 68 1.44 -8.11 -2.41
N ARG A 69 0.41 -8.23 -1.59
CA ARG A 69 -0.94 -7.80 -1.93
C ARG A 69 -1.39 -6.74 -0.95
N ILE A 70 -1.63 -5.54 -1.45
CA ILE A 70 -2.01 -4.39 -0.65
C ILE A 70 -3.41 -3.96 -1.06
N ALA A 71 -4.33 -3.94 -0.11
CA ALA A 71 -5.67 -3.40 -0.27
C ALA A 71 -5.81 -2.19 0.67
N ASN A 72 -6.20 -1.05 0.12
CA ASN A 72 -6.42 0.17 0.87
C ASN A 72 -7.81 0.74 0.63
N SER A 73 -8.43 1.27 1.67
CA SER A 73 -9.69 2.03 1.59
C SER A 73 -9.65 3.34 2.40
N GLY A 74 -8.53 3.67 3.04
CA GLY A 74 -8.34 4.94 3.75
C GLY A 74 -7.73 6.03 2.87
N ASP A 75 -7.72 7.26 3.37
CA ASP A 75 -7.30 8.44 2.62
C ASP A 75 -5.89 8.92 2.97
N ASN A 76 -5.28 9.68 2.05
CA ASN A 76 -3.92 10.22 2.14
C ASN A 76 -2.86 9.13 2.39
N VAL A 77 -2.99 8.02 1.69
CA VAL A 77 -2.12 6.86 1.87
C VAL A 77 -0.94 6.91 0.90
N HIS A 78 0.25 6.63 1.43
CA HIS A 78 1.46 6.47 0.62
C HIS A 78 1.79 4.98 0.56
N ILE A 79 1.99 4.45 -0.65
CA ILE A 79 2.20 3.01 -0.85
C ILE A 79 3.52 2.78 -1.57
N ILE A 80 4.39 1.96 -0.98
CA ILE A 80 5.62 1.47 -1.59
C ILE A 80 5.45 -0.04 -1.70
N ALA A 81 5.25 -0.55 -2.90
CA ALA A 81 5.11 -1.97 -3.21
C ALA A 81 6.25 -2.38 -4.14
N SER A 82 7.48 -2.31 -3.64
CA SER A 82 8.70 -2.43 -4.45
C SER A 82 9.14 -3.88 -4.71
N GLY A 83 8.50 -4.85 -4.07
CA GLY A 83 8.77 -6.26 -4.32
C GLY A 83 8.24 -6.72 -5.68
N GLU A 84 8.88 -7.74 -6.23
CA GLU A 84 8.49 -8.34 -7.52
C GLU A 84 7.03 -8.82 -7.51
N ASN A 85 6.30 -8.61 -8.60
CA ASN A 85 4.92 -9.10 -8.79
C ASN A 85 3.94 -8.65 -7.68
N SER A 86 4.18 -7.48 -7.09
CA SER A 86 3.29 -6.90 -6.08
C SER A 86 2.04 -6.30 -6.71
N THR A 87 0.89 -6.46 -6.05
CA THR A 87 -0.39 -5.90 -6.51
C THR A 87 -0.97 -4.96 -5.47
N VAL A 88 -1.44 -3.80 -5.92
CA VAL A 88 -2.07 -2.79 -5.07
C VAL A 88 -3.48 -2.48 -5.58
N VAL A 89 -4.46 -2.42 -4.69
CA VAL A 89 -5.78 -1.85 -4.99
C VAL A 89 -6.11 -0.83 -3.92
N SER A 90 -6.51 0.37 -4.33
CA SER A 90 -7.01 1.38 -3.40
C SER A 90 -8.36 1.91 -3.83
N THR A 91 -9.31 1.90 -2.91
CA THR A 91 -10.60 2.59 -3.06
C THR A 91 -10.62 3.96 -2.39
N GLY A 92 -9.63 4.27 -1.55
CA GLY A 92 -9.42 5.59 -0.95
C GLY A 92 -8.35 6.40 -1.69
N VAL A 93 -8.15 7.65 -1.26
CA VAL A 93 -7.22 8.58 -1.89
C VAL A 93 -5.77 8.18 -1.61
N VAL A 94 -5.03 7.82 -2.66
CA VAL A 94 -3.60 7.54 -2.59
C VAL A 94 -2.82 8.78 -3.01
N ASP A 95 -1.94 9.24 -2.12
CA ASP A 95 -1.06 10.38 -2.37
C ASP A 95 0.03 10.00 -3.38
N SER A 96 0.69 8.87 -3.15
CA SER A 96 1.72 8.36 -4.04
C SER A 96 1.87 6.84 -3.95
N ILE A 97 2.33 6.27 -5.06
CA ILE A 97 2.61 4.84 -5.21
C ILE A 97 3.97 4.59 -5.86
N ILE A 98 4.70 3.60 -5.36
CA ILE A 98 5.90 3.03 -5.99
C ILE A 98 5.64 1.55 -6.24
N LEU A 99 5.90 1.09 -7.46
CA LEU A 99 5.78 -0.32 -7.84
C LEU A 99 7.16 -0.96 -8.05
N GLY A 100 7.27 -2.25 -7.78
CA GLY A 100 8.40 -3.10 -8.12
C GLY A 100 8.26 -3.72 -9.52
N PRO A 101 9.27 -4.48 -9.97
CA PRO A 101 9.24 -5.18 -11.25
C PRO A 101 8.01 -6.10 -11.37
N GLY A 102 7.30 -6.03 -12.49
CA GLY A 102 6.07 -6.80 -12.72
C GLY A 102 4.89 -6.41 -11.80
N GLY A 103 5.03 -5.29 -11.07
CA GLY A 103 4.01 -4.80 -10.16
C GLY A 103 2.83 -4.16 -10.88
N SER A 104 1.66 -4.16 -10.23
CA SER A 104 0.47 -3.47 -10.74
C SER A 104 -0.32 -2.78 -9.63
N ALA A 105 -1.04 -1.73 -10.00
CA ALA A 105 -1.92 -1.00 -9.12
C ALA A 105 -3.24 -0.60 -9.80
N ALA A 106 -4.33 -0.63 -9.05
CA ALA A 106 -5.60 -0.02 -9.43
C ALA A 106 -6.03 1.00 -8.36
N LEU A 107 -6.16 2.26 -8.75
CA LEU A 107 -6.56 3.37 -7.87
C LEU A 107 -7.93 3.90 -8.28
N VAL A 108 -8.85 3.96 -7.33
CA VAL A 108 -10.17 4.57 -7.57
C VAL A 108 -10.04 6.08 -7.75
N TYR A 109 -10.81 6.61 -8.69
CA TYR A 109 -11.09 8.03 -8.82
C TYR A 109 -12.54 8.26 -9.27
N HIS A 110 -13.03 9.49 -9.10
CA HIS A 110 -14.33 9.90 -9.62
C HIS A 110 -14.12 10.94 -10.72
N ASP A 111 -14.67 10.69 -11.91
CA ASP A 111 -14.48 11.56 -13.09
C ASP A 111 -15.46 12.75 -13.16
N GLY A 112 -16.31 12.89 -12.13
CA GLY A 112 -17.39 13.88 -12.06
C GLY A 112 -18.77 13.31 -12.37
N GLU A 113 -18.85 12.13 -13.00
CA GLU A 113 -20.09 11.44 -13.35
C GLU A 113 -20.21 10.07 -12.66
N ARG A 114 -19.11 9.32 -12.59
CA ARG A 114 -19.07 7.94 -12.09
C ARG A 114 -17.71 7.59 -11.48
N VAL A 115 -17.71 6.51 -10.70
CA VAL A 115 -16.49 5.91 -10.14
C VAL A 115 -15.74 5.13 -11.23
N ARG A 116 -14.42 5.31 -11.30
CA ARG A 116 -13.52 4.61 -12.23
C ARG A 116 -12.24 4.15 -11.52
N PHE A 117 -11.45 3.34 -12.22
CA PHE A 117 -10.14 2.88 -11.77
C PHE A 117 -9.06 3.34 -12.74
N ALA A 118 -8.00 3.95 -12.21
CA ALA A 118 -6.75 4.18 -12.92
C ALA A 118 -5.84 2.98 -12.66
N VAL A 119 -5.37 2.35 -13.73
CA VAL A 119 -4.53 1.16 -13.64
C VAL A 119 -3.10 1.50 -14.04
N ALA A 120 -2.14 1.19 -13.17
CA ALA A 120 -0.72 1.25 -13.44
C ALA A 120 -0.18 -0.18 -13.50
N ILE A 121 0.53 -0.51 -14.58
CA ILE A 121 1.19 -1.80 -14.74
C ILE A 121 2.64 -1.47 -15.09
N GLU A 122 3.57 -1.99 -14.30
CA GLU A 122 4.99 -1.78 -14.54
C GLU A 122 5.38 -2.38 -15.91
N GLY A 123 6.10 -1.61 -16.72
CA GLY A 123 6.42 -1.94 -18.11
C GLY A 123 5.42 -1.41 -19.15
N GLU A 124 4.26 -0.89 -18.73
CA GLU A 124 3.26 -0.27 -19.62
C GLU A 124 3.17 1.23 -19.40
N ASN A 125 2.80 1.99 -20.45
CA ASN A 125 2.51 3.43 -20.37
C ASN A 125 3.58 4.28 -19.62
N ASN A 126 4.87 3.90 -19.77
CA ASN A 126 6.02 4.50 -19.07
C ASN A 126 6.03 4.37 -17.54
N ILE A 127 5.24 3.45 -16.98
CA ILE A 127 5.32 3.09 -15.56
C ILE A 127 6.55 2.22 -15.34
N ARG A 128 7.48 2.72 -14.52
CA ARG A 128 8.78 2.09 -14.25
C ARG A 128 8.88 1.64 -12.80
N ALA A 129 9.50 0.48 -12.59
CA ALA A 129 9.83 0.01 -11.25
C ALA A 129 10.68 1.04 -10.49
N GLY A 130 10.37 1.22 -9.20
CA GLY A 130 11.11 2.12 -8.29
C GLY A 130 10.82 3.60 -8.46
N VAL A 131 10.02 4.01 -9.46
CA VAL A 131 9.61 5.40 -9.65
C VAL A 131 8.34 5.69 -8.85
N ARG A 132 8.27 6.88 -8.25
CA ARG A 132 7.10 7.35 -7.52
C ARG A 132 6.13 8.02 -8.47
N TYR A 133 4.90 7.54 -8.46
CA TYR A 133 3.79 8.09 -9.22
C TYR A 133 2.68 8.59 -8.31
N ARG A 134 1.93 9.57 -8.78
CA ARG A 134 0.66 10.01 -8.19
C ARG A 134 -0.38 10.17 -9.29
N LEU A 135 -1.65 10.16 -8.90
CA LEU A 135 -2.73 10.50 -9.82
C LEU A 135 -2.85 12.03 -9.93
N ASN A 136 -2.81 12.58 -11.14
CA ASN A 136 -3.07 14.00 -11.37
C ASN A 136 -4.59 14.30 -11.45
N GLU A 137 -4.94 15.57 -11.64
CA GLU A 137 -6.34 16.01 -11.77
C GLU A 137 -7.04 15.42 -13.01
N GLN A 138 -6.27 14.99 -14.02
CA GLN A 138 -6.76 14.31 -15.22
C GLN A 138 -6.82 12.79 -15.06
N HIS A 139 -6.63 12.27 -13.84
CA HIS A 139 -6.66 10.85 -13.51
C HIS A 139 -5.59 10.01 -14.23
N GLN A 140 -4.44 10.61 -14.48
CA GLN A 140 -3.26 9.97 -15.09
C GLN A 140 -2.14 9.83 -14.07
N PHE A 141 -1.36 8.75 -14.19
CA PHE A 141 -0.17 8.56 -13.39
C PHE A 141 0.94 9.50 -13.89
N VAL A 142 1.43 10.33 -12.98
CA VAL A 142 2.55 11.25 -13.23
C VAL A 142 3.64 11.06 -12.19
N GLU A 143 4.89 11.19 -12.61
CA GLU A 143 6.05 11.10 -11.72
C GLU A 143 6.08 12.28 -10.74
N CYS A 144 6.51 12.04 -9.50
CA CYS A 144 6.56 13.07 -8.44
C CYS A 144 7.64 12.84 -7.38
#